data_AF-A0A7S1H8A1-F1
#
_entry.id   AF-A0A7S1H8A1-F1
#
_cell.length_a   1.000
_cell.length_b   1.000
_cell.length_c   1.000
_cell.angle_alpha   90.00
_cell.angle_beta   90.00
_cell.angle_gamma   90.00
#
_symmetry.space_group_name_H-M   'P 1'
#
loop_
_entity.id
_entity.type
_entity.pdbx_description
1 polymer ?
#
loop_
_entity_poly.entity_id
_entity_poly.type
_entity_poly.pdbx_seq_one_letter_code
_entity_poly.pdbx_strand_id
1 'polypeptide(L)'
;RLAPQQCPSSGECPGAGRAEWRLDTRSVVAWVRYFVPAGEPMVLRFSVRNPGMGQVSTGTFIEVGTLGSRSKSFPLFTPSGAPGGGDPVTVLEARFLTRVMGQTNPFPDKLNTLTVTLTVNVPLPSEAKETVTVQGLSGAVAPTGVIALADG
;
A
#
# COMPACT_ATOMS: atom_id res chain seq x y z
N ARG A 1 -2.33 -10.85 -20.70
CA ARG A 1 -2.66 -9.59 -19.97
C ARG A 1 -1.42 -8.70 -20.04
N LEU A 2 -1.40 -7.69 -20.92
CA LEU A 2 -0.19 -6.86 -21.13
C LEU A 2 0.10 -5.99 -19.90
N ALA A 3 1.37 -5.92 -19.51
CA ALA A 3 1.87 -5.02 -18.47
C ALA A 3 1.67 -3.55 -18.89
N PRO A 4 1.53 -2.60 -17.95
CA PRO A 4 1.46 -1.18 -18.29
C PRO A 4 2.74 -0.78 -19.03
N GLN A 5 2.63 -0.37 -20.29
CA GLN A 5 3.77 0.07 -21.08
C GLN A 5 3.98 1.56 -20.79
N GLN A 6 5.14 1.91 -20.21
CA GLN A 6 5.55 3.31 -20.14
C GLN A 6 5.84 3.83 -21.55
N CYS A 7 5.45 5.08 -21.81
CA CYS A 7 5.74 5.69 -23.10
C CYS A 7 7.25 5.89 -23.27
N PRO A 8 7.80 5.65 -24.47
CA PRO A 8 9.20 5.93 -24.75
C PRO A 8 9.50 7.43 -24.60
N SER A 9 10.71 7.75 -24.15
CA SER A 9 11.20 9.12 -23.93
C SER A 9 11.25 9.97 -25.22
N SER A 10 11.28 9.31 -26.38
CA SER A 10 11.39 9.94 -27.71
C SER A 10 10.05 10.30 -28.36
N GLY A 11 8.98 10.43 -27.57
CA GLY A 11 7.77 11.13 -28.00
C GLY A 11 6.92 10.33 -28.98
N GLU A 12 6.22 9.32 -28.47
CA GLU A 12 4.84 8.96 -28.80
C GLU A 12 4.45 7.69 -28.03
N CYS A 13 3.41 7.78 -27.20
CA CYS A 13 2.84 6.60 -26.56
C CYS A 13 2.14 5.73 -27.63
N PRO A 14 2.42 4.42 -27.72
CA PRO A 14 1.61 3.53 -28.55
C PRO A 14 0.17 3.45 -28.02
N GLY A 15 -0.83 3.40 -28.91
CA GLY A 15 -2.25 3.22 -28.56
C GLY A 15 -3.13 4.47 -28.66
N ALA A 16 -4.29 4.44 -28.01
CA ALA A 16 -5.37 5.43 -28.17
C ALA A 16 -5.08 6.80 -27.52
N GLY A 17 -3.99 6.94 -26.76
CA GLY A 17 -3.72 8.14 -25.97
C GLY A 17 -2.48 8.04 -25.10
N ARG A 18 -2.37 8.99 -24.16
CA ARG A 18 -1.35 9.00 -23.11
C ARG A 18 -2.00 9.26 -21.75
N ALA A 19 -1.34 8.86 -20.67
CA ALA A 19 -1.76 9.19 -19.32
C ALA A 19 -0.56 9.54 -18.45
N GLU A 20 -0.79 10.39 -17.45
CA GLU A 20 0.22 10.87 -16.51
C GLU A 20 -0.31 10.73 -15.09
N TRP A 21 0.53 10.17 -14.20
CA TRP A 21 0.29 10.19 -12.76
C TRP A 21 0.71 11.55 -12.18
N ARG A 22 -0.21 12.21 -11.50
CA ARG A 22 0.01 13.50 -10.86
C ARG A 22 0.09 13.35 -9.35
N LEU A 23 1.26 13.68 -8.79
CA LEU A 23 1.55 13.49 -7.37
C LEU A 23 0.81 14.49 -6.46
N ASP A 24 0.63 15.72 -6.92
CA ASP A 24 -0.06 16.81 -6.21
C ASP A 24 -1.52 16.48 -5.91
N THR A 25 -2.19 15.82 -6.87
CA THR A 25 -3.61 15.48 -6.82
C THR A 25 -3.87 13.99 -6.59
N ARG A 26 -2.82 13.15 -6.57
CA ARG A 26 -2.91 11.67 -6.52
C ARG A 26 -3.88 11.11 -7.56
N SER A 27 -3.79 11.62 -8.78
CA SER A 27 -4.73 11.30 -9.87
C SER A 27 -3.99 10.82 -11.12
N VAL A 28 -4.67 10.05 -11.96
CA VAL A 28 -4.21 9.79 -13.33
C VAL A 28 -5.00 10.66 -14.28
N VAL A 29 -4.31 11.48 -15.06
CA VAL A 29 -4.92 12.30 -16.11
C VAL A 29 -4.58 11.67 -17.45
N ALA A 30 -5.60 11.36 -18.25
CA ALA A 30 -5.45 10.73 -19.56
C ALA A 30 -5.95 11.65 -20.69
N TRP A 31 -5.27 11.60 -21.83
CA TRP A 31 -5.62 12.34 -23.04
C TRP A 31 -5.65 11.40 -24.24
N VAL A 32 -6.73 11.45 -25.00
CA VAL A 32 -6.90 10.70 -26.26
C VAL A 32 -6.08 11.36 -27.37
N ARG A 33 -5.49 10.56 -28.27
CA ARG A 33 -4.60 11.05 -29.33
C ARG A 33 -5.31 11.35 -30.66
N TYR A 34 -6.30 10.56 -31.04
CA TYR A 34 -6.92 10.65 -32.37
C TYR A 34 -8.45 10.61 -32.29
N PHE A 35 -8.99 9.41 -32.16
CA PHE A 35 -10.41 9.11 -32.23
C PHE A 35 -10.58 7.77 -31.51
N VAL A 36 -11.44 7.75 -30.48
CA VAL A 36 -11.90 6.52 -29.84
C VAL A 36 -13.29 6.25 -30.42
N PRO A 37 -13.47 5.19 -31.23
CA PRO A 37 -14.76 4.88 -31.80
C PRO A 37 -15.83 4.71 -30.72
N ALA A 38 -17.04 5.18 -31.00
CA ALA A 38 -18.17 4.95 -30.10
C ALA A 38 -18.43 3.44 -29.97
N GLY A 39 -18.65 2.98 -28.73
CA GLY A 39 -18.92 1.58 -28.44
C GLY A 39 -17.68 0.71 -28.22
N GLU A 40 -16.48 1.19 -28.53
CA GLU A 40 -15.23 0.45 -28.28
C GLU A 40 -14.67 0.74 -26.88
N PRO A 41 -14.26 -0.28 -26.11
CA PRO A 41 -13.75 -0.08 -24.76
C PRO A 41 -12.35 0.53 -24.77
N MET A 42 -12.20 1.69 -24.12
CA MET A 42 -10.90 2.26 -23.78
C MET A 42 -10.42 1.72 -22.43
N VAL A 43 -9.23 1.13 -22.39
CA VAL A 43 -8.65 0.54 -21.17
C VAL A 43 -7.41 1.31 -20.73
N LEU A 44 -7.50 1.97 -19.57
CA LEU A 44 -6.35 2.56 -18.88
C LEU A 44 -5.82 1.59 -17.82
N ARG A 45 -4.49 1.37 -17.79
CA ARG A 45 -3.81 0.58 -16.76
C ARG A 45 -2.61 1.35 -16.23
N PHE A 46 -2.51 1.42 -14.91
CA PHE A 46 -1.40 2.05 -14.20
C PHE A 46 -1.16 1.29 -12.89
N SER A 47 0.04 1.44 -12.33
CA SER A 47 0.42 0.82 -11.06
C SER A 47 0.59 1.90 -10.01
N VAL A 48 0.07 1.65 -8.81
CA VAL A 48 0.29 2.48 -7.62
C VAL A 48 0.92 1.64 -6.53
N ARG A 49 1.60 2.30 -5.58
CA ARG A 49 2.06 1.67 -4.35
C ARG A 49 1.05 1.99 -3.25
N ASN A 50 0.49 0.96 -2.61
CA ASN A 50 -0.29 1.11 -1.39
C ASN A 50 0.60 1.70 -0.28
N PRO A 51 0.09 2.57 0.61
CA PRO A 51 0.88 3.04 1.74
C PRO A 51 1.22 1.87 2.68
N GLY A 52 2.22 2.08 3.54
CA GLY A 52 2.54 1.14 4.63
C GLY A 52 1.50 1.13 5.75
N MET A 53 0.74 2.22 5.90
CA MET A 53 -0.26 2.34 6.96
C MET A 53 -1.66 1.97 6.48
N GLY A 54 -2.49 1.48 7.40
CA GLY A 54 -3.90 1.20 7.13
C GLY A 54 -4.59 2.44 6.55
N GLN A 55 -5.33 2.24 5.46
CA GLN A 55 -6.14 3.28 4.85
C GLN A 55 -7.45 2.73 4.31
N VAL A 56 -8.50 3.54 4.40
CA VAL A 56 -9.79 3.27 3.77
C VAL A 56 -9.81 4.02 2.44
N SER A 57 -10.33 3.40 1.39
CA SER A 57 -10.57 4.10 0.13
C SER A 57 -11.60 5.21 0.34
N THR A 58 -11.33 6.42 -0.17
CA THR A 58 -12.27 7.55 -0.10
C THR A 58 -13.28 7.56 -1.24
N GLY A 59 -13.42 6.43 -1.96
CA GLY A 59 -14.18 6.33 -3.19
C GLY A 59 -13.34 6.71 -4.41
N THR A 60 -13.54 5.99 -5.52
CA THR A 60 -12.84 6.26 -6.79
C THR A 60 -13.85 6.72 -7.82
N PHE A 61 -13.53 7.81 -8.53
CA PHE A 61 -14.39 8.37 -9.56
C PHE A 61 -13.56 8.65 -10.83
N ILE A 62 -14.24 8.65 -11.97
CA ILE A 62 -13.69 9.16 -13.23
C ILE A 62 -14.30 10.52 -13.51
N GLU A 63 -13.45 11.50 -13.79
CA GLU A 63 -13.87 12.81 -14.28
C GLU A 63 -13.67 12.89 -15.78
N VAL A 64 -14.73 13.28 -16.50
CA VAL A 64 -14.67 13.52 -17.94
C VAL A 64 -14.84 15.02 -18.19
N GLY A 65 -13.78 15.66 -18.68
CA GLY A 65 -13.79 17.03 -19.16
C GLY A 65 -13.61 17.08 -20.68
N THR A 66 -14.42 17.88 -21.36
CA THR A 66 -14.23 18.23 -22.78
C THR A 66 -13.98 19.72 -22.90
N LEU A 67 -13.25 20.16 -23.94
CA LEU A 67 -13.01 21.58 -24.19
C LEU A 67 -14.35 22.32 -24.26
N GLY A 68 -14.54 23.32 -23.39
CA GLY A 68 -15.75 24.13 -23.32
C GLY A 68 -16.89 23.57 -22.45
N SER A 69 -16.72 22.44 -21.76
CA SER A 69 -17.74 21.87 -20.85
C SER A 69 -17.24 21.75 -19.41
N ARG A 70 -18.17 21.81 -18.45
CA ARG A 70 -17.87 21.48 -17.05
C ARG A 70 -17.57 19.98 -16.91
N SER A 71 -16.53 19.65 -16.15
CA SER A 71 -16.22 18.26 -15.81
C SER A 71 -17.41 17.58 -15.16
N LYS A 72 -17.70 16.35 -15.56
CA LYS A 72 -18.67 15.47 -14.88
C LYS A 72 -17.93 14.33 -14.21
N SER A 73 -18.27 14.05 -12.96
CA SER A 73 -17.74 12.91 -12.20
C SER A 73 -18.70 11.72 -12.22
N PHE A 74 -18.14 10.52 -12.35
CA PHE A 74 -18.88 9.25 -12.29
C PHE A 74 -18.18 8.30 -11.32
N PRO A 75 -18.90 7.62 -10.42
CA PRO A 75 -18.29 6.64 -9.53
C PRO A 75 -17.78 5.44 -10.33
N LEU A 76 -16.62 4.91 -9.94
CA LEU A 76 -16.14 3.62 -10.43
C LEU A 76 -16.67 2.50 -9.54
N PHE A 77 -17.06 1.40 -10.17
CA PHE A 77 -17.53 0.21 -9.48
C PHE A 77 -16.43 -0.86 -9.42
N THR A 78 -16.14 -1.34 -8.20
CA THR A 78 -15.30 -2.49 -7.92
C THR A 78 -16.18 -3.73 -7.77
N PRO A 79 -16.07 -4.73 -8.66
CA PRO A 79 -16.84 -5.97 -8.50
C PRO A 79 -16.51 -6.67 -7.18
N SER A 80 -17.55 -7.11 -6.47
CA SER A 80 -17.39 -7.96 -5.30
C SER A 80 -16.60 -9.23 -5.67
N GLY A 81 -15.62 -9.59 -4.84
CA GLY A 81 -14.76 -10.75 -5.06
C GLY A 81 -13.64 -10.57 -6.09
N ALA A 82 -13.40 -9.35 -6.59
CA ALA A 82 -12.21 -9.08 -7.39
C ALA A 82 -10.93 -9.49 -6.63
N PRO A 83 -9.89 -10.04 -7.30
CA PRO A 83 -8.62 -10.34 -6.66
C PRO A 83 -8.04 -9.09 -5.97
N GLY A 84 -7.82 -9.15 -4.66
CA GLY A 84 -7.44 -8.00 -3.83
C GLY A 84 -8.57 -7.37 -3.02
N GLY A 85 -9.82 -7.83 -3.19
CA GLY A 85 -10.93 -7.75 -2.23
C GLY A 85 -11.07 -6.43 -1.47
N GLY A 86 -11.29 -5.33 -2.19
CA GLY A 86 -11.52 -4.03 -1.57
C GLY A 86 -11.59 -2.91 -2.60
N ASP A 87 -12.09 -1.75 -2.17
CA ASP A 87 -12.03 -0.54 -2.96
C ASP A 87 -10.56 -0.16 -3.24
N PRO A 88 -10.27 0.53 -4.36
CA PRO A 88 -8.91 0.82 -4.75
C PRO A 88 -8.13 1.50 -3.63
N VAL A 89 -6.88 1.04 -3.44
CA VAL A 89 -5.94 1.54 -2.43
C VAL A 89 -6.36 1.26 -0.98
N THR A 90 -7.37 0.42 -0.70
CA THR A 90 -7.66 -0.01 0.68
C THR A 90 -6.50 -0.83 1.25
N VAL A 91 -6.06 -0.51 2.46
CA VAL A 91 -5.00 -1.23 3.19
C VAL A 91 -5.50 -1.54 4.60
N LEU A 92 -5.43 -2.81 4.99
CA LEU A 92 -5.79 -3.23 6.34
C LEU A 92 -4.76 -2.71 7.34
N GLU A 93 -5.25 -2.14 8.44
CA GLU A 93 -4.40 -1.71 9.54
C GLU A 93 -3.80 -2.92 10.27
N ALA A 94 -2.48 -2.87 10.49
CA ALA A 94 -1.77 -3.85 11.26
C ALA A 94 -2.03 -3.67 12.76
N ARG A 95 -2.36 -4.76 13.44
CA ARG A 95 -2.56 -4.83 14.89
C ARG A 95 -2.00 -6.13 15.45
N PHE A 96 -1.53 -6.05 16.69
CA PHE A 96 -1.08 -7.23 17.43
C PHE A 96 -2.25 -8.00 18.04
N LEU A 97 -2.36 -9.28 17.68
CA LEU A 97 -3.31 -10.23 18.25
C LEU A 97 -2.80 -10.76 19.59
N THR A 98 -1.59 -11.33 19.61
CA THR A 98 -0.90 -11.79 20.84
C THR A 98 0.18 -10.80 21.24
N ARG A 99 0.26 -10.49 22.54
CA ARG A 99 1.25 -9.60 23.17
C ARG A 99 1.61 -10.13 24.55
N VAL A 100 2.47 -11.15 24.62
CA VAL A 100 2.83 -11.79 25.89
C VAL A 100 4.34 -11.71 26.08
N MET A 101 4.76 -11.47 27.33
CA MET A 101 6.16 -11.50 27.73
C MET A 101 6.33 -12.49 28.88
N GLY A 102 7.34 -13.35 28.77
CA GLY A 102 7.81 -14.24 29.83
C GLY A 102 9.26 -13.94 30.19
N GLN A 103 9.71 -14.45 31.32
CA GLN A 103 11.09 -14.30 31.77
C GLN A 103 11.59 -15.57 32.45
N THR A 104 12.89 -15.84 32.40
CA THR A 104 13.46 -17.04 33.03
C THR A 104 13.76 -16.87 34.52
N ASN A 105 14.09 -15.65 35.00
CA ASN A 105 14.45 -15.43 36.40
C ASN A 105 14.30 -13.96 36.89
N PRO A 106 13.57 -13.67 37.99
CA PRO A 106 13.46 -12.32 38.55
C PRO A 106 14.54 -11.92 39.56
N PHE A 107 15.48 -12.79 39.93
CA PHE A 107 16.41 -12.53 41.05
C PHE A 107 17.56 -11.58 40.67
N PRO A 108 18.06 -10.76 41.63
CA PRO A 108 19.15 -9.81 41.39
C PRO A 108 20.46 -10.51 41.00
N ASP A 109 21.29 -9.84 40.18
CA ASP A 109 22.58 -10.32 39.66
C ASP A 109 22.53 -11.72 39.01
N LYS A 110 21.35 -12.14 38.54
CA LYS A 110 21.18 -13.36 37.75
C LYS A 110 20.85 -13.02 36.31
N LEU A 111 21.33 -13.87 35.40
CA LEU A 111 20.96 -13.80 34.01
C LEU A 111 19.45 -14.04 33.87
N ASN A 112 18.76 -13.11 33.23
CA ASN A 112 17.34 -13.19 32.94
C ASN A 112 17.12 -13.07 31.43
N THR A 113 16.43 -14.04 30.84
CA THR A 113 16.05 -14.02 29.43
C THR A 113 14.59 -13.61 29.34
N LEU A 114 14.34 -12.46 28.71
CA LEU A 114 12.99 -12.00 28.40
C LEU A 114 12.57 -12.56 27.04
N THR A 115 11.45 -13.28 27.00
CA THR A 115 10.87 -13.82 25.78
C THR A 115 9.60 -13.04 25.47
N VAL A 116 9.53 -12.43 24.28
CA VAL A 116 8.35 -11.70 23.80
C VAL A 116 7.71 -12.49 22.67
N THR A 117 6.43 -12.83 22.83
CA THR A 117 5.64 -13.54 21.82
C THR A 117 4.60 -12.60 21.24
N LEU A 118 4.70 -12.35 19.93
CA LEU A 118 3.82 -11.46 19.18
C LEU A 118 3.17 -12.20 18.00
N THR A 119 1.91 -11.88 17.72
CA THR A 119 1.25 -12.29 16.47
C THR A 119 0.48 -11.10 15.91
N VAL A 120 0.33 -11.04 14.59
CA VAL A 120 -0.29 -9.90 13.87
C VAL A 120 -1.47 -10.38 13.03
N ASN A 121 -2.45 -9.50 12.79
CA ASN A 121 -3.62 -9.81 11.97
C ASN A 121 -3.36 -9.77 10.45
N VAL A 122 -2.25 -9.17 10.04
CA VAL A 122 -1.84 -9.02 8.64
C VAL A 122 -0.34 -9.30 8.52
N PRO A 123 0.15 -9.75 7.35
CA PRO A 123 1.59 -9.84 7.10
C PRO A 123 2.27 -8.47 7.24
N LEU A 124 3.45 -8.43 7.84
CA LEU A 124 4.30 -7.23 7.90
C LEU A 124 5.42 -7.33 6.86
N PRO A 125 5.28 -6.71 5.67
CA PRO A 125 6.31 -6.76 4.64
C PRO A 125 7.52 -5.90 5.01
N SER A 126 8.72 -6.37 4.69
CA SER A 126 9.97 -5.64 5.00
C SER A 126 10.06 -4.29 4.28
N GLU A 127 9.38 -4.16 3.13
CA GLU A 127 9.33 -2.93 2.34
C GLU A 127 8.55 -1.80 3.04
N ALA A 128 7.64 -2.14 3.95
CA ALA A 128 6.90 -1.15 4.74
C ALA A 128 7.74 -0.58 5.90
N LYS A 129 8.89 -1.21 6.23
CA LYS A 129 9.79 -0.80 7.31
C LYS A 129 9.09 -0.67 8.66
N GLU A 130 8.16 -1.57 8.94
CA GLU A 130 7.45 -1.64 10.21
C GLU A 130 8.44 -1.88 11.37
N THR A 131 8.17 -1.24 12.51
CA THR A 131 9.03 -1.36 13.70
C THR A 131 8.26 -1.86 14.91
N VAL A 132 8.88 -2.76 15.66
CA VAL A 132 8.38 -3.22 16.96
C VAL A 132 9.31 -2.68 18.03
N THR A 133 8.78 -1.92 18.97
CA THR A 133 9.58 -1.34 20.05
C THR A 133 9.12 -1.89 21.40
N VAL A 134 10.05 -2.51 22.14
CA VAL A 134 9.86 -2.90 23.54
C VAL A 134 10.52 -1.82 24.40
N GLN A 135 9.74 -1.15 25.25
CA GLN A 135 10.21 -0.07 26.13
C GLN A 135 9.88 -0.39 27.59
N GLY A 136 10.37 0.44 28.52
CA GLY A 136 10.12 0.28 29.95
C GLY A 136 11.07 -0.69 30.68
N LEU A 137 12.16 -1.11 30.03
CA LEU A 137 13.19 -1.99 30.63
C LEU A 137 14.21 -1.20 31.48
N SER A 138 13.74 -0.28 32.30
CA SER A 138 14.61 0.58 33.13
C SER A 138 15.44 -0.26 34.11
N GLY A 139 16.73 0.04 34.24
CA GLY A 139 17.67 -0.69 35.09
C GLY A 139 18.17 -2.02 34.51
N ALA A 140 17.63 -2.49 33.38
CA ALA A 140 18.17 -3.65 32.69
C ALA A 140 19.49 -3.32 32.00
N VAL A 141 20.44 -4.26 32.04
CA VAL A 141 21.74 -4.15 31.35
C VAL A 141 21.82 -5.28 30.33
N ALA A 142 22.08 -4.95 29.07
CA ALA A 142 22.22 -5.90 27.97
C ALA A 142 23.34 -5.46 27.02
N PRO A 143 23.96 -6.39 26.25
CA PRO A 143 24.88 -6.03 25.19
C PRO A 143 24.23 -5.11 24.14
N THR A 144 24.99 -4.16 23.62
CA THR A 144 24.55 -3.31 22.50
C THR A 144 24.75 -4.03 21.17
N GLY A 145 23.82 -3.86 20.22
CA GLY A 145 23.98 -4.35 18.86
C GLY A 145 22.70 -4.92 18.25
N VAL A 146 22.84 -5.55 17.09
CA VAL A 146 21.75 -6.23 16.41
C VAL A 146 21.46 -7.56 17.11
N ILE A 147 20.20 -7.80 17.45
CA ILE A 147 19.72 -9.07 17.98
C ILE A 147 18.90 -9.74 16.88
N ALA A 148 19.22 -11.00 16.57
CA ALA A 148 18.45 -11.77 15.61
C ALA A 148 17.07 -12.11 16.18
N LEU A 149 16.04 -12.01 15.34
CA LEU A 149 14.72 -12.52 15.67
C LEU A 149 14.70 -14.02 15.42
N ALA A 150 14.15 -14.80 16.36
CA ALA A 150 13.90 -16.22 16.16
C ALA A 150 12.59 -16.42 15.39
N ASP A 151 12.53 -17.46 14.57
CA ASP A 151 11.28 -17.94 14.00
C ASP A 151 10.36 -18.44 15.13
N GLY A 152 9.06 -18.26 14.94
CA GLY A 152 8.01 -18.67 15.88
C GLY A 152 7.66 -20.15 15.81
#